data_AF-A0A3N1Y276-F1
#
_entry.id   AF-A0A3N1Y276-F1
#
_cell.length_a   1.000
_cell.length_b   1.000
_cell.length_c   1.000
_cell.angle_alpha   90.00
_cell.angle_beta   90.00
_cell.angle_gamma   90.00
#
_symmetry.space_group_name_H-M   'P 1'
#
loop_
_entity.id
_entity.type
_entity.pdbx_description
1 polymer ?
#
loop_
_entity_poly.entity_id
_entity_poly.type
_entity_poly.pdbx_seq_one_letter_code
_entity_poly.pdbx_strand_id
1 'polypeptide(L)'
;MAFCDVTKREGETMPKPRLRWLAGLAGVLLLVVAAGLPQGVRAEYGDVVINNYSEAAGMRPVIFPHWFHRIRFRCKVCHADLGFKFKAGGNEINMLKIIDGEFCGACHNGEIAWSPENCNLCHSGKPGLKTQIHKSTVQTLVAPVQAGGKK
;
A
#
# COMPACT_ATOMS: atom_id res chain seq x y z
N MET A 1 -49.87 -46.79 55.22
CA MET A 1 -48.82 -47.83 55.24
C MET A 1 -48.63 -48.40 53.84
N ALA A 2 -47.38 -48.70 53.50
CA ALA A 2 -46.85 -49.36 52.28
C ALA A 2 -46.81 -48.55 50.98
N PHE A 3 -45.74 -48.61 50.19
CA PHE A 3 -44.30 -48.80 50.38
C PHE A 3 -43.69 -48.29 49.06
N CYS A 4 -42.53 -47.66 49.08
CA CYS A 4 -41.81 -47.26 47.88
C CYS A 4 -41.43 -48.50 47.06
N ASP A 5 -41.62 -48.48 45.74
CA ASP A 5 -40.80 -49.27 44.83
C ASP A 5 -39.93 -48.34 43.99
N VAL A 6 -38.75 -48.11 44.56
CA VAL A 6 -37.52 -47.73 43.89
C VAL A 6 -37.09 -48.94 43.09
N THR A 7 -37.20 -48.91 41.77
CA THR A 7 -36.18 -49.44 40.84
C THR A 7 -36.62 -49.25 39.39
N LYS A 8 -35.65 -48.94 38.52
CA LYS A 8 -35.75 -48.87 37.06
C LYS A 8 -36.06 -47.48 36.45
N ARG A 9 -35.04 -46.63 36.48
CA ARG A 9 -34.69 -45.83 35.28
C ARG A 9 -33.25 -46.14 34.91
N GLU A 10 -33.11 -46.99 33.90
CA GLU A 10 -31.86 -47.39 33.29
C GLU A 10 -31.26 -46.20 32.53
N GLY A 11 -29.93 -46.13 32.53
CA GLY A 11 -29.17 -44.97 32.11
C GLY A 11 -29.34 -44.60 30.64
N GLU A 12 -29.60 -43.33 30.39
CA GLU A 12 -29.35 -42.69 29.12
C GLU A 12 -27.99 -42.00 29.17
N THR A 13 -27.05 -42.54 28.40
CA THR A 13 -25.73 -41.96 28.17
C THR A 13 -25.88 -40.57 27.56
N MET A 14 -25.38 -39.55 28.26
CA MET A 14 -25.25 -38.18 27.75
C MET A 14 -24.52 -38.19 26.39
N PRO A 15 -25.16 -37.76 25.28
CA PRO A 15 -24.41 -37.53 24.06
C PRO A 15 -23.42 -36.38 24.34
N LYS A 16 -22.19 -36.48 23.87
CA LYS A 16 -21.24 -35.35 23.81
C LYS A 16 -21.37 -34.63 22.46
N PRO A 17 -22.39 -33.81 22.17
CA PRO A 17 -22.29 -32.86 21.10
C PRO A 17 -21.73 -31.57 21.70
N ARG A 18 -20.68 -31.03 21.09
CA ARG A 18 -20.44 -29.56 20.92
C ARG A 18 -18.99 -29.16 20.82
N LEU A 19 -18.01 -30.01 21.16
CA LEU A 19 -16.61 -29.55 21.12
C LEU A 19 -16.06 -29.41 19.69
N ARG A 20 -16.44 -30.30 18.76
CA ARG A 20 -15.97 -30.28 17.36
C ARG A 20 -16.53 -29.11 16.54
N TRP A 21 -17.77 -28.71 16.80
CA TRP A 21 -18.44 -27.59 16.11
C TRP A 21 -17.95 -26.23 16.63
N LEU A 22 -17.70 -26.11 17.94
CA LEU A 22 -17.11 -24.91 18.53
C LEU A 22 -15.66 -24.68 18.05
N ALA A 23 -14.87 -25.75 17.94
CA ALA A 23 -13.50 -25.65 17.38
C ALA A 23 -13.50 -25.26 15.89
N GLY A 24 -14.46 -25.77 15.10
CA GLY A 24 -14.62 -25.39 13.70
C GLY A 24 -15.03 -23.91 13.52
N LEU A 25 -16.00 -23.44 14.31
CA LEU A 25 -16.44 -22.03 14.28
C LEU A 25 -15.36 -21.08 14.76
N ALA A 26 -14.62 -21.44 15.81
CA ALA A 26 -13.47 -20.65 16.28
C ALA A 26 -12.35 -20.59 15.23
N GLY A 27 -12.07 -21.69 14.54
CA GLY A 27 -11.09 -21.73 13.45
C GLY A 27 -11.49 -20.87 12.24
N VAL A 28 -12.77 -20.91 11.85
CA VAL A 28 -13.30 -20.05 10.78
C VAL A 28 -13.28 -18.57 11.18
N LEU A 29 -13.65 -18.24 12.41
CA LEU A 29 -13.62 -16.87 12.92
C LEU A 29 -12.17 -16.32 12.95
N LEU A 30 -11.20 -17.14 13.36
CA LEU A 30 -9.79 -16.76 13.38
C LEU A 30 -9.24 -16.50 11.96
N LEU A 31 -9.64 -17.31 10.98
CA LEU A 31 -9.28 -17.13 9.57
C LEU A 31 -9.90 -15.85 8.97
N VAL A 32 -11.17 -15.56 9.29
CA VAL A 32 -11.84 -14.32 8.83
C VAL A 32 -11.20 -13.08 9.45
N VAL A 33 -10.85 -13.12 10.74
CA VAL A 33 -10.14 -12.01 11.40
C VAL A 33 -8.74 -11.81 10.79
N ALA A 34 -8.00 -12.90 10.50
CA ALA A 34 -6.70 -12.81 9.87
C ALA A 34 -6.76 -12.23 8.43
N ALA A 35 -7.81 -12.56 7.66
CA ALA A 35 -8.02 -12.03 6.32
C ALA A 35 -8.46 -10.56 6.30
N GLY A 36 -9.07 -10.06 7.39
CA GLY A 36 -9.46 -8.65 7.56
C GLY A 36 -8.31 -7.73 7.99
N LEU A 37 -7.12 -8.26 8.26
CA LEU A 37 -5.96 -7.42 8.60
C LEU A 37 -5.54 -6.57 7.39
N PRO A 38 -5.26 -5.27 7.58
CA PRO A 38 -4.85 -4.39 6.50
C PRO A 38 -3.55 -4.89 5.89
N GLN A 39 -3.64 -5.42 4.67
CA GLN A 39 -2.47 -5.82 3.91
C GLN A 39 -1.72 -4.55 3.52
N GLY A 40 -0.45 -4.44 3.92
CA GLY A 40 0.38 -3.31 3.56
C GLY A 40 0.49 -3.18 2.04
N VAL A 41 0.15 -2.02 1.50
CA VAL A 41 0.30 -1.71 0.07
C VAL A 41 1.78 -1.82 -0.28
N ARG A 42 2.14 -2.79 -1.12
CA ARG A 42 3.51 -2.96 -1.60
C ARG A 42 3.72 -2.05 -2.80
N ALA A 43 4.77 -1.23 -2.78
CA ALA A 43 5.19 -0.49 -3.96
C ALA A 43 5.48 -1.47 -5.12
N GLU A 44 4.89 -1.17 -6.27
CA GLU A 44 4.94 -1.99 -7.48
C GLU A 44 6.17 -1.61 -8.31
N TYR A 45 6.53 -2.47 -9.27
CA TYR A 45 7.64 -2.20 -10.18
C TYR A 45 7.43 -0.89 -10.96
N GLY A 46 8.40 0.02 -10.83
CA GLY A 46 8.44 1.28 -11.59
C GLY A 46 7.92 2.51 -10.85
N ASP A 47 7.53 2.40 -9.58
CA ASP A 47 7.21 3.57 -8.75
C ASP A 47 8.45 4.46 -8.58
N VAL A 48 8.26 5.78 -8.63
CA VAL A 48 9.36 6.75 -8.54
C VAL A 48 9.25 7.52 -7.24
N VAL A 49 10.31 7.47 -6.43
CA VAL A 49 10.47 8.34 -5.27
C VAL A 49 11.07 9.66 -5.76
N ILE A 50 10.45 10.78 -5.41
CA ILE A 50 10.91 12.12 -5.73
C ILE A 50 11.16 12.86 -4.42
N ASN A 51 12.41 13.23 -4.19
CA ASN A 51 12.84 13.92 -2.98
C ASN A 51 13.94 14.95 -3.25
N ASN A 52 13.94 15.58 -4.44
CA ASN A 52 14.93 16.60 -4.78
C ASN A 52 14.76 17.86 -3.92
N TYR A 53 13.50 18.21 -3.61
CA TYR A 53 13.16 19.43 -2.85
C TYR A 53 12.22 19.19 -1.67
N SER A 54 11.51 18.05 -1.63
CA SER A 54 10.42 17.82 -0.67
C SER A 54 10.89 17.86 0.78
N GLU A 55 11.90 17.07 1.14
CA GLU A 55 12.43 17.06 2.51
C GLU A 55 13.09 18.36 2.93
N ALA A 56 13.82 18.99 2.00
CA ALA A 56 14.42 20.30 2.26
C ALA A 56 13.37 21.37 2.56
N ALA A 57 12.16 21.23 1.99
CA ALA A 57 11.00 22.09 2.25
C ALA A 57 10.14 21.63 3.45
N GLY A 58 10.61 20.67 4.26
CA GLY A 58 9.88 20.17 5.43
C GLY A 58 8.73 19.21 5.10
N MET A 59 8.62 18.74 3.86
CA MET A 59 7.58 17.82 3.41
C MET A 59 8.13 16.41 3.21
N ARG A 60 7.28 15.40 3.38
CA ARG A 60 7.68 14.01 3.13
C ARG A 60 8.05 13.79 1.66
N PRO A 61 8.93 12.84 1.32
CA PRO A 61 9.18 12.47 -0.08
C PRO A 61 7.90 12.14 -0.84
N VAL A 62 7.86 12.48 -2.12
CA VAL A 62 6.73 12.16 -2.99
C VAL A 62 6.92 10.77 -3.58
N ILE A 63 5.86 9.96 -3.58
CA ILE A 63 5.83 8.67 -4.27
C ILE A 63 4.92 8.80 -5.47
N PHE A 64 5.49 8.66 -6.67
CA PHE A 64 4.75 8.62 -7.93
C PHE A 64 4.46 7.17 -8.32
N PRO A 65 3.19 6.72 -8.26
CA PRO A 65 2.81 5.37 -8.64
C PRO A 65 2.67 5.27 -10.17
N HIS A 66 3.70 4.78 -10.84
CA HIS A 66 3.73 4.75 -12.30
C HIS A 66 2.68 3.78 -12.85
N TRP A 67 2.39 2.69 -12.12
CA TRP A 67 1.30 1.75 -12.41
C TRP A 67 -0.05 2.44 -12.59
N PHE A 68 -0.47 3.26 -11.62
CA PHE A 68 -1.81 3.87 -11.62
C PHE A 68 -2.01 4.82 -12.81
N HIS A 69 -0.94 5.53 -13.18
CA HIS A 69 -0.94 6.45 -14.32
C HIS A 69 -0.92 5.69 -15.66
N ARG A 70 -0.24 4.53 -15.76
CA ARG A 70 -0.19 3.71 -16.98
C ARG A 70 -1.53 3.08 -17.36
N ILE A 71 -2.45 2.90 -16.42
CA ILE A 71 -3.79 2.38 -16.73
C ILE A 71 -4.60 3.38 -17.55
N ARG A 72 -4.33 4.69 -17.37
CA ARG A 72 -5.11 5.79 -17.96
C ARG A 72 -4.38 6.51 -19.09
N PHE A 73 -3.04 6.56 -19.01
CA PHE A 73 -2.23 7.35 -19.92
C PHE A 73 -1.10 6.54 -20.55
N ARG A 74 -0.78 6.87 -21.80
CA ARG A 74 0.36 6.30 -22.51
C ARG A 74 1.65 7.01 -22.11
N CYS A 75 2.79 6.32 -22.26
CA CYS A 75 4.12 6.84 -21.92
C CYS A 75 4.43 8.21 -22.56
N LYS A 76 3.96 8.44 -23.79
CA LYS A 76 4.14 9.68 -24.55
C LYS A 76 3.61 10.91 -23.80
N VAL A 77 2.45 10.80 -23.16
CA VAL A 77 1.80 11.91 -22.47
C VAL A 77 2.74 12.47 -21.40
N CYS A 78 3.35 11.61 -20.60
CA CYS A 78 4.25 12.05 -19.55
C CYS A 78 5.64 12.42 -20.09
N HIS A 79 6.24 11.54 -20.89
CA HIS A 79 7.67 11.68 -21.22
C HIS A 79 7.97 12.58 -22.42
N ALA A 80 7.06 12.67 -23.39
CA ALA A 80 7.23 13.53 -24.56
C ALA A 80 6.45 14.84 -24.40
N ASP A 81 5.17 14.76 -24.04
CA ASP A 81 4.29 15.94 -24.04
C ASP A 81 4.52 16.81 -22.80
N LEU A 82 4.56 16.21 -21.60
CA LEU A 82 4.86 16.91 -20.36
C LEU A 82 6.37 17.01 -20.05
N GLY A 83 7.23 16.45 -20.91
CA GLY A 83 8.68 16.59 -20.80
C GLY A 83 9.33 15.89 -19.60
N PHE A 84 8.68 14.91 -18.98
CA PHE A 84 9.33 14.14 -17.93
C PHE A 84 10.54 13.36 -18.49
N LYS A 85 11.76 13.69 -18.08
CA LYS A 85 12.94 12.91 -18.45
C LYS A 85 12.86 11.46 -17.93
N PHE A 86 13.43 10.52 -18.68
CA PHE A 86 13.60 9.11 -18.30
C PHE A 86 14.70 8.90 -17.24
N LYS A 87 14.70 9.72 -16.19
CA LYS A 87 15.66 9.68 -15.09
C LYS A 87 15.00 10.21 -13.82
N ALA A 88 15.05 9.43 -12.74
CA ALA A 88 14.58 9.89 -11.43
C ALA A 88 15.37 11.13 -11.01
N GLY A 89 14.65 12.20 -10.64
CA GLY A 89 15.26 13.49 -10.29
C GLY A 89 15.90 14.25 -11.46
N GLY A 90 15.64 13.85 -12.72
CA GLY A 90 16.15 14.57 -13.89
C GLY A 90 15.41 15.88 -14.20
N ASN A 91 14.21 16.05 -13.65
CA ASN A 91 13.39 17.25 -13.81
C ASN A 91 13.39 18.03 -12.50
N GLU A 92 13.43 19.35 -12.61
CA GLU A 92 13.33 20.27 -11.49
C GLU A 92 11.86 20.57 -11.21
N ILE A 93 11.20 19.63 -10.55
CA ILE A 93 9.79 19.73 -10.18
C ILE A 93 9.71 20.43 -8.82
N ASN A 94 9.07 21.59 -8.79
CA ASN A 94 8.77 22.31 -7.57
C ASN A 94 7.29 22.72 -7.54
N MET A 95 6.80 23.19 -6.40
CA MET A 95 5.38 23.52 -6.25
C MET A 95 4.94 24.71 -7.10
N LEU A 96 5.82 25.67 -7.38
CA LEU A 96 5.50 26.81 -8.25
C LEU A 96 5.14 26.33 -9.66
N LYS A 97 5.99 25.49 -10.25
CA LYS A 97 5.72 24.88 -11.56
C LYS A 97 4.44 24.04 -11.57
N ILE A 98 4.15 23.34 -10.48
CA ILE A 98 2.90 22.57 -10.34
C ILE A 98 1.68 23.50 -10.33
N ILE A 99 1.74 24.63 -9.63
CA ILE A 99 0.66 25.61 -9.60
C ILE A 99 0.49 26.26 -10.99
N ASP A 100 1.58 26.48 -11.72
CA ASP A 100 1.58 27.01 -13.09
C ASP A 100 1.10 25.99 -14.14
N GLY A 101 0.67 24.79 -13.73
CA GLY A 101 0.12 23.76 -14.61
C GLY A 101 1.18 22.87 -15.27
N GLU A 102 2.44 22.95 -14.87
CA GLU A 102 3.49 22.07 -15.36
C GLU A 102 3.56 20.74 -14.57
N PHE A 103 4.14 19.71 -15.21
CA PHE A 103 4.38 18.39 -14.59
C PHE A 103 3.13 17.77 -13.97
N CYS A 104 3.07 17.70 -12.63
CA CYS A 104 1.94 17.18 -11.89
C CYS A 104 0.70 18.06 -12.08
N GLY A 105 0.90 19.38 -12.17
CA GLY A 105 -0.15 20.39 -12.29
C GLY A 105 -0.95 20.29 -13.59
N ALA A 106 -0.37 19.70 -14.64
CA ALA A 106 -1.05 19.51 -15.92
C ALA A 106 -2.30 18.62 -15.81
N CYS A 107 -2.38 17.78 -14.77
CA CYS A 107 -3.54 16.93 -14.50
C CYS A 107 -4.08 17.10 -13.08
N HIS A 108 -3.22 17.33 -12.09
CA HIS A 108 -3.62 17.67 -10.73
C HIS A 108 -3.95 19.16 -10.63
N ASN A 109 -5.05 19.55 -11.28
CA ASN A 109 -5.54 20.92 -11.39
C ASN A 109 -6.95 21.13 -10.80
N GLY A 110 -7.55 20.08 -10.25
CA GLY A 110 -8.93 20.12 -9.73
C GLY A 110 -10.00 19.75 -10.77
N GLU A 111 -9.64 19.60 -12.05
CA GLU A 111 -10.56 19.24 -13.13
C GLU A 111 -10.35 17.80 -13.61
N ILE A 112 -9.10 17.45 -13.96
CA ILE A 112 -8.74 16.11 -14.47
C ILE A 112 -8.50 15.14 -13.30
N ALA A 113 -7.79 15.63 -12.28
CA ALA A 113 -7.54 14.94 -11.03
C ALA A 113 -7.64 15.94 -9.87
N TRP A 114 -7.46 15.46 -8.64
CA TRP A 114 -7.53 16.30 -7.45
C TRP A 114 -6.57 17.50 -7.52
N SER A 115 -6.97 18.61 -6.91
CA SER A 115 -6.16 19.83 -6.83
C SER A 115 -4.84 19.61 -6.07
N PRO A 116 -3.76 20.33 -6.42
CA PRO A 116 -2.43 20.11 -5.86
C PRO A 116 -2.31 20.58 -4.40
N GLU A 117 -3.34 21.24 -3.86
CA GLU A 117 -3.47 21.62 -2.44
C GLU A 117 -3.57 20.40 -1.50
N ASN A 118 -3.91 19.22 -2.04
CA ASN A 118 -4.01 17.98 -1.27
C ASN A 118 -2.62 17.36 -1.03
N CYS A 119 -1.78 18.06 -0.25
CA CYS A 119 -0.36 17.74 -0.05
C CYS A 119 -0.10 16.26 0.30
N ASN A 120 -0.92 15.69 1.17
CA ASN A 120 -0.74 14.34 1.69
C ASN A 120 -0.90 13.23 0.65
N LEU A 121 -1.60 13.51 -0.47
CA LEU A 121 -1.80 12.53 -1.54
C LEU A 121 -0.50 12.32 -2.34
N CYS A 122 0.28 13.39 -2.53
CA CYS A 122 1.56 13.33 -3.22
C CYS A 122 2.69 12.96 -2.25
N HIS A 123 2.76 13.65 -1.11
CA HIS A 123 3.81 13.51 -0.09
C HIS A 123 3.58 12.30 0.81
N SER A 124 3.48 11.11 0.22
CA SER A 124 3.13 9.86 0.90
C SER A 124 4.34 9.03 1.33
N GLY A 125 5.56 9.42 0.94
CA GLY A 125 6.79 8.71 1.23
C GLY A 125 7.17 8.73 2.72
N LYS A 126 8.03 7.78 3.09
CA LYS A 126 8.70 7.81 4.41
C LYS A 126 9.83 8.84 4.38
N PRO A 127 10.07 9.58 5.47
CA PRO A 127 11.27 10.39 5.61
C PRO A 127 12.56 9.56 5.42
N GLY A 128 13.60 10.18 4.87
CA GLY A 128 14.90 9.63 4.53
C GLY A 128 15.02 9.01 3.14
N LEU A 129 13.91 8.83 2.40
CA LEU A 129 13.96 8.16 1.10
C LEU A 129 14.63 9.04 0.04
N LYS A 130 15.69 8.53 -0.59
CA LYS A 130 16.37 9.22 -1.69
C LYS A 130 15.55 9.11 -2.99
N THR A 131 15.71 10.10 -3.87
CA THR A 131 15.13 10.07 -5.21
C THR A 131 15.66 8.86 -5.97
N GLN A 132 14.76 7.94 -6.36
CA GLN A 132 15.12 6.69 -7.03
C GLN A 132 13.91 6.05 -7.69
N ILE A 133 14.17 5.06 -8.57
CA ILE A 133 13.14 4.22 -9.17
C ILE A 133 13.05 2.94 -8.33
N HIS A 134 11.92 2.72 -7.67
CA HIS A 134 11.70 1.55 -6.83
C HIS A 134 11.72 0.27 -7.67
N LYS A 135 12.52 -0.71 -7.24
CA LYS A 135 12.69 -2.03 -7.87
C LYS A 135 13.01 -1.97 -9.36
N SER A 136 13.66 -0.92 -9.87
CA SER A 136 14.10 -0.94 -11.26
C SER A 136 15.02 -2.15 -11.52
N THR A 137 14.96 -2.71 -12.72
CA THR A 137 15.88 -3.78 -13.15
C THR A 137 17.33 -3.34 -12.97
N VAL A 138 17.63 -2.06 -13.14
CA VAL A 138 18.95 -1.48 -12.85
C VAL A 138 19.28 -1.57 -11.35
N GLN A 139 18.39 -1.17 -10.46
CA GLN A 139 18.61 -1.30 -9.01
C GLN A 139 18.82 -2.76 -8.58
N THR A 140 18.08 -3.68 -9.21
CA THR A 140 18.04 -5.09 -8.83
C THR A 140 19.22 -5.88 -9.42
N LEU A 141 19.63 -5.57 -10.65
CA LEU A 141 20.65 -6.33 -11.38
C LEU A 141 22.02 -5.64 -11.44
N VAL A 142 22.08 -4.30 -11.37
CA VAL A 142 23.34 -3.54 -11.48
C VAL A 142 23.90 -3.14 -10.10
N ALA A 143 23.07 -3.02 -9.07
CA ALA A 143 23.48 -2.57 -7.73
C ALA A 143 23.30 -3.61 -6.59
N PRO A 144 23.68 -4.89 -6.73
CA PRO A 144 23.48 -5.86 -5.64
C PRO A 144 24.40 -5.64 -4.42
N VAL A 145 25.15 -4.54 -4.31
CA VAL A 145 26.24 -4.40 -3.32
C VAL A 145 25.86 -3.68 -2.01
N GLN A 146 24.67 -3.08 -1.86
CA GLN A 146 24.39 -2.27 -0.65
C GLN A 146 23.19 -2.71 0.22
N ALA A 147 22.68 -3.93 0.03
CA ALA A 147 21.76 -4.55 0.99
C ALA A 147 22.53 -5.34 2.06
N GLY A 148 23.48 -4.67 2.72
CA GLY A 148 24.29 -5.25 3.79
C GLY A 148 24.84 -4.14 4.67
N GLY A 149 24.01 -3.57 5.55
CA GLY A 149 24.45 -2.43 6.34
C GLY A 149 23.50 -1.95 7.44
N LYS A 150 23.35 -2.76 8.50
CA LYS A 150 23.18 -2.39 9.93
C LYS A 150 21.88 -1.65 10.33
N LYS A 151 21.17 -1.97 11.41
CA LYS A 151 21.34 -2.88 12.56
C LYS A 151 19.98 -3.53 12.87
#